data_AF-A0A914RCQ3-F1
#
_entry.id   AF-A0A914RCQ3-F1
#
_cell.length_a   1.000
_cell.length_b   1.000
_cell.length_c   1.000
_cell.angle_alpha   90.00
_cell.angle_beta   90.00
_cell.angle_gamma   90.00
#
_symmetry.space_group_name_H-M   'P 1'
#
loop_
_entity.id
_entity.type
_entity.pdbx_description
1 polymer ?
#
loop_
_entity_poly.entity_id
_entity_poly.type
_entity_poly.pdbx_seq_one_letter_code
_entity_poly.pdbx_strand_id
1 'polypeptide(L)'
;MVSLVRFCELQGAPLACSRCRDRFWTYEGLERHLVMAHGLVTSDLLTKAQKKEDGGRCKLCGKQYAFNMLQHLVTDHQVKLCSAEIMYSCDVCAFKCSSYNKLEVHLNTVHPKNPTQPTTLGSNVAVPPPGMLLDMFLAICEVC
;
A
#
# COMPACT_ATOMS: atom_id res chain seq x y z
N MET A 1 -9.90 -34.98 8.87
CA MET A 1 -9.66 -33.62 9.42
C MET A 1 -8.21 -33.55 9.88
N VAL A 2 -7.32 -33.05 9.03
CA VAL A 2 -6.08 -32.40 9.46
C VAL A 2 -5.75 -31.41 8.35
N SER A 3 -6.04 -30.15 8.62
CA SER A 3 -5.80 -29.04 7.71
C SER A 3 -4.32 -29.01 7.37
N LEU A 4 -3.98 -29.23 6.10
CA LEU A 4 -2.72 -28.79 5.52
C LEU A 4 -2.74 -27.26 5.52
N VAL A 5 -2.47 -26.67 6.68
CA VAL A 5 -2.00 -25.29 6.78
C VAL A 5 -0.67 -25.30 6.07
N ARG A 6 -0.69 -25.00 4.77
CA ARG A 6 0.53 -24.81 4.00
C ARG A 6 1.28 -23.63 4.62
N PHE A 7 2.25 -23.99 5.45
CA PHE A 7 3.46 -23.24 5.74
C PHE A 7 4.08 -22.83 4.40
N CYS A 8 3.79 -21.62 3.95
CA CYS A 8 4.57 -20.90 2.94
C CYS A 8 5.20 -19.69 3.65
N GLU A 9 6.07 -19.98 4.61
CA GLU A 9 6.87 -18.97 5.32
C GLU A 9 8.22 -18.78 4.64
N LEU A 10 8.24 -18.15 3.47
CA LEU A 10 9.45 -17.48 2.99
C LEU A 10 9.05 -16.22 2.19
N GLN A 11 9.06 -15.09 2.90
CA GLN A 11 8.95 -13.71 2.40
C GLN A 11 7.56 -13.28 1.90
N GLY A 12 6.58 -13.28 2.81
CA GLY A 12 5.31 -12.58 2.57
C GLY A 12 5.47 -11.05 2.54
N ALA A 13 4.55 -10.36 1.87
CA ALA A 13 4.54 -8.90 1.87
C ALA A 13 4.39 -8.38 3.33
N PRO A 14 5.18 -7.37 3.73
CA PRO A 14 5.37 -7.01 5.13
C PRO A 14 4.15 -6.32 5.77
N LEU A 15 3.26 -5.76 4.96
CA LEU A 15 2.08 -5.04 5.44
C LEU A 15 0.84 -5.93 5.31
N ALA A 16 0.26 -6.30 6.44
CA ALA A 16 -1.02 -7.03 6.47
C ALA A 16 -2.18 -6.07 6.71
N CYS A 17 -3.31 -6.31 6.05
CA CYS A 17 -4.56 -5.64 6.40
C CYS A 17 -5.06 -6.12 7.78
N SER A 18 -5.58 -5.21 8.59
CA SER A 18 -6.13 -5.53 9.92
C SER A 18 -7.56 -6.10 9.88
N ARG A 19 -8.22 -6.03 8.72
CA ARG A 19 -9.64 -6.43 8.54
C ARG A 19 -9.81 -7.68 7.67
N CYS A 20 -8.80 -8.05 6.89
CA CYS A 20 -8.82 -9.22 6.02
C CYS A 20 -7.44 -9.89 5.99
N ARG A 21 -7.27 -10.90 5.14
CA ARG A 21 -6.01 -11.65 5.02
C ARG A 21 -5.07 -11.11 3.94
N ASP A 22 -5.43 -10.00 3.30
CA ASP A 22 -4.64 -9.42 2.21
C ASP A 22 -3.35 -8.79 2.74
N ARG A 23 -2.31 -8.88 1.92
CA ARG A 23 -0.98 -8.37 2.23
C ARG A 23 -0.47 -7.49 1.09
N PHE A 24 0.31 -6.48 1.44
CA PHE A 24 0.76 -5.41 0.55
C PHE A 24 2.24 -5.15 0.70
N TRP A 25 2.90 -4.89 -0.43
CA TRP A 25 4.32 -4.54 -0.50
C TRP A 25 4.58 -3.07 -0.24
N THR A 26 3.58 -2.21 -0.47
CA THR A 26 3.68 -0.77 -0.32
C THR A 26 2.59 -0.25 0.59
N TYR A 27 2.93 0.80 1.34
CA TYR A 27 1.99 1.50 2.21
C TYR A 27 0.81 2.09 1.42
N GLU A 28 1.12 2.72 0.28
CA GLU A 28 0.10 3.27 -0.61
C GLU A 28 -0.89 2.19 -1.08
N GLY A 29 -0.41 0.98 -1.37
CA GLY A 29 -1.24 -0.16 -1.75
C GLY A 29 -2.18 -0.62 -0.63
N LEU A 30 -1.72 -0.59 0.62
CA LEU A 30 -2.55 -0.88 1.79
C LEU A 30 -3.61 0.23 2.01
N GLU A 31 -3.23 1.51 1.95
CA GLU A 31 -4.15 2.66 2.13
C GLU A 31 -5.30 2.65 1.10
N ARG A 32 -4.95 2.79 -0.19
CA ARG A 32 -5.27 1.75 -1.17
C ARG A 32 -6.54 0.91 -0.95
N HIS A 33 -6.22 -0.32 -0.56
CA HIS A 33 -7.15 -1.38 -0.24
C HIS A 33 -8.12 -1.02 0.90
N LEU A 34 -7.66 -0.38 1.97
CA LEU A 34 -8.50 -0.04 3.12
C LEU A 34 -9.66 0.87 2.73
N VAL A 35 -9.40 1.86 1.87
CA VAL A 35 -10.44 2.75 1.34
C VAL A 35 -11.42 1.97 0.47
N MET A 36 -10.91 1.17 -0.47
CA MET A 36 -11.75 0.55 -1.50
C MET A 36 -12.52 -0.68 -0.99
N ALA A 37 -11.90 -1.51 -0.15
CA ALA A 37 -12.45 -2.77 0.31
C ALA A 37 -13.18 -2.64 1.66
N HIS A 38 -12.79 -1.67 2.48
CA HIS A 38 -13.31 -1.52 3.84
C HIS A 38 -13.91 -0.14 4.14
N GLY A 39 -13.82 0.82 3.21
CA GLY A 39 -14.29 2.19 3.44
C GLY A 39 -13.51 2.90 4.56
N LEU A 40 -12.30 2.46 4.87
CA LEU A 40 -11.50 3.00 5.96
C LEU A 40 -10.49 4.01 5.44
N VAL A 41 -10.41 5.16 6.11
CA VAL A 41 -9.46 6.23 5.80
C VAL A 41 -8.57 6.48 7.02
N THR A 42 -7.26 6.44 6.81
CA THR A 42 -6.24 6.77 7.82
C THR A 42 -6.10 8.29 7.98
N SER A 43 -5.59 8.74 9.13
CA SER A 43 -5.22 10.15 9.36
C SER A 43 -4.20 10.66 8.34
N ASP A 44 -3.27 9.80 7.95
CA ASP A 44 -2.24 10.12 6.95
C ASP A 44 -2.86 10.33 5.56
N LEU A 45 -3.80 9.47 5.14
CA LEU A 45 -4.49 9.63 3.87
C LEU A 45 -5.40 10.86 3.85
N LEU A 46 -6.04 11.19 4.97
CA LEU A 46 -6.83 12.41 5.08
C LEU A 46 -5.93 13.66 4.96
N THR A 47 -4.73 13.62 5.54
CA THR A 47 -3.73 14.68 5.41
C THR A 47 -3.23 14.80 3.97
N LYS A 48 -2.98 13.68 3.28
CA LYS A 48 -2.65 13.69 1.84
C LYS A 48 -3.77 14.30 1.01
N ALA A 49 -5.03 13.98 1.28
CA ALA A 49 -6.17 14.57 0.59
C ALA A 49 -6.23 16.09 0.76
N GLN A 50 -5.99 16.59 1.98
CA GLN A 50 -5.90 18.04 2.23
C GLN A 50 -4.76 18.72 1.45
N LYS A 51 -3.66 17.99 1.21
CA LYS A 51 -2.51 18.44 0.41
C LYS A 51 -2.67 18.19 -1.09
N LYS A 52 -3.79 17.62 -1.55
CA LYS A 52 -4.02 17.20 -2.94
C LYS A 52 -3.04 16.12 -3.43
N GLU A 53 -2.64 15.23 -2.54
CA GLU A 53 -1.72 14.11 -2.79
C GLU A 53 -2.45 12.75 -2.73
N ASP A 54 -3.79 12.73 -2.75
CA ASP A 54 -4.62 11.52 -2.70
C ASP A 54 -4.95 10.94 -4.08
N GLY A 55 -4.26 11.36 -5.14
CA GLY A 55 -4.52 10.93 -6.52
C GLY A 55 -4.39 9.43 -6.77
N GLY A 56 -4.75 8.99 -7.97
CA GLY A 56 -4.53 7.62 -8.45
C GLY A 56 -5.59 7.11 -9.42
N ARG A 57 -5.59 5.81 -9.67
CA ARG A 57 -6.55 5.14 -10.57
C ARG A 57 -7.72 4.53 -9.81
N CYS A 58 -8.93 5.03 -9.98
CA CYS A 58 -10.13 4.45 -9.35
C CYS A 58 -10.30 2.99 -9.83
N LYS A 59 -10.52 2.07 -8.88
CA LYS A 59 -10.71 0.64 -9.22
C LYS A 59 -12.15 0.30 -9.64
N LEU A 60 -13.11 1.18 -9.33
CA LEU A 60 -14.52 0.98 -9.68
C LEU A 60 -14.83 1.47 -11.09
N CYS A 61 -14.32 2.64 -11.48
CA CYS A 61 -14.57 3.21 -12.81
C CYS A 61 -13.34 3.27 -13.73
N GLY A 62 -12.15 2.89 -13.24
CA GLY A 62 -10.91 2.87 -14.02
C GLY A 62 -10.29 4.24 -14.30
N LYS A 63 -10.97 5.35 -13.95
CA LYS A 63 -10.51 6.72 -14.24
C LYS A 63 -9.26 7.09 -13.41
N GLN A 64 -8.37 7.86 -14.01
CA GLN A 64 -7.17 8.40 -13.37
C GLN A 64 -7.45 9.82 -12.87
N TYR A 65 -7.09 10.10 -11.62
CA TYR A 65 -7.22 11.41 -11.00
C TYR A 65 -5.86 11.88 -10.47
N ALA A 66 -5.57 13.16 -10.67
CA ALA A 66 -4.36 13.78 -10.11
C ALA A 66 -4.49 14.00 -8.59
N PHE A 67 -5.70 14.28 -8.11
CA PHE A 67 -6.06 14.51 -6.71
C PHE A 67 -7.59 14.37 -6.56
N ASN A 68 -8.13 14.48 -5.34
CA ASN A 68 -9.55 14.32 -5.01
C ASN A 68 -10.12 12.92 -5.26
N MET A 69 -9.30 11.87 -5.13
CA MET A 69 -9.76 10.49 -5.24
C MET A 69 -10.80 10.19 -4.16
N LEU A 70 -10.57 10.61 -2.90
CA LEU A 70 -11.51 10.33 -1.82
C LEU A 70 -12.87 11.00 -2.08
N GLN A 71 -12.86 12.24 -2.56
CA GLN A 71 -14.09 12.95 -2.89
C GLN A 71 -14.85 12.23 -4.01
N HIS A 72 -14.15 11.82 -5.07
CA HIS A 72 -14.73 11.02 -6.17
C HIS A 72 -15.39 9.74 -5.68
N LEU A 73 -14.74 9.01 -4.75
CA LEU A 73 -15.30 7.78 -4.19
C LEU A 73 -16.59 8.03 -3.42
N VAL A 74 -16.69 9.15 -2.69
CA VAL A 74 -17.90 9.53 -1.97
C VAL A 74 -19.01 9.98 -2.94
N THR A 75 -18.69 10.79 -3.94
CA THR A 75 -19.72 11.40 -4.81
C THR A 75 -20.21 10.48 -5.91
N ASP A 76 -19.30 9.81 -6.61
CA ASP A 76 -19.64 9.02 -7.80
C ASP A 76 -19.92 7.55 -7.48
N HIS A 77 -19.35 7.07 -6.37
CA HIS A 77 -19.48 5.67 -5.95
C HIS A 77 -20.20 5.48 -4.61
N GLN A 78 -20.58 6.57 -3.95
CA GLN A 78 -21.29 6.54 -2.66
C GLN A 78 -20.57 5.68 -1.61
N VAL A 79 -19.23 5.63 -1.69
CA VAL A 79 -18.42 4.89 -0.72
C VAL A 79 -18.48 5.63 0.61
N LYS A 80 -18.99 4.95 1.63
CA LYS A 80 -19.03 5.49 2.98
C LYS A 80 -17.65 5.40 3.60
N LEU A 81 -16.99 6.55 3.72
CA LEU A 81 -15.68 6.66 4.36
C LEU A 81 -15.85 6.80 5.88
N CYS A 82 -15.12 5.97 6.62
CA CYS A 82 -15.03 6.02 8.08
C CYS A 82 -13.57 6.24 8.47
N SER A 83 -13.34 7.21 9.36
CA SER A 83 -12.01 7.38 9.94
C SER A 83 -11.69 6.19 10.84
N ALA A 84 -10.53 5.58 10.62
CA ALA A 84 -10.02 4.54 11.48
C ALA A 84 -8.60 4.88 11.90
N GLU A 85 -8.33 4.76 13.20
CA GLU A 85 -6.96 4.69 13.68
C GLU A 85 -6.46 3.28 13.41
N ILE A 86 -5.59 3.16 12.41
CA ILE A 86 -5.03 1.88 12.01
C ILE A 86 -3.72 1.70 12.76
N MET A 87 -3.69 0.66 13.58
CA MET A 87 -2.45 0.19 14.20
C MET A 87 -1.75 -0.76 13.23
N TYR A 88 -0.48 -0.48 12.97
CA TYR A 88 0.45 -1.35 12.27
C TYR A 88 0.94 -2.44 13.21
N SER A 89 1.04 -3.66 12.72
CA SER A 89 1.63 -4.78 13.46
C SER A 89 2.81 -5.33 12.67
N CYS A 90 3.92 -5.59 13.35
CA CYS A 90 4.98 -6.43 12.81
C CYS A 90 4.46 -7.85 12.65
N ASP A 91 4.86 -8.52 11.58
CA ASP A 91 4.50 -9.91 11.30
C ASP A 91 5.55 -10.90 11.84
N VAL A 92 6.76 -10.44 12.12
CA VAL A 92 7.84 -11.24 12.71
C VAL A 92 7.78 -11.26 14.25
N CYS A 93 7.22 -10.22 14.87
CA CYS A 93 7.09 -10.13 16.32
C CYS A 93 5.80 -9.44 16.78
N ALA A 94 5.55 -9.41 18.09
CA ALA A 94 4.34 -8.81 18.65
C ALA A 94 4.31 -7.26 18.66
N PHE A 95 5.26 -6.59 17.98
CA PHE A 95 5.35 -5.14 17.94
C PHE A 95 4.16 -4.52 17.22
N LYS A 96 3.60 -3.44 17.78
CA LYS A 96 2.54 -2.65 17.16
C LYS A 96 2.83 -1.16 17.30
N CYS A 97 2.49 -0.37 16.29
CA CYS A 97 2.65 1.08 16.32
C CYS A 97 1.53 1.79 15.55
N SER A 98 1.34 3.08 15.81
CA SER A 98 0.32 3.91 15.15
C SER A 98 0.82 4.65 13.90
N SER A 99 2.10 4.48 13.54
CA SER A 99 2.73 5.16 12.40
C SER A 99 3.52 4.17 11.55
N TYR A 100 3.42 4.32 10.22
CA TYR A 100 4.18 3.54 9.27
C TYR A 100 5.69 3.75 9.41
N ASN A 101 6.18 4.99 9.52
CA ASN A 101 7.61 5.27 9.67
C ASN A 101 8.22 4.54 10.88
N LYS A 102 7.45 4.39 11.97
CA LYS A 102 7.88 3.61 13.14
C LYS A 102 7.96 2.12 12.83
N LEU A 103 7.03 1.58 12.05
CA LEU A 103 7.08 0.20 11.59
C LEU A 103 8.28 -0.01 10.65
N GLU A 104 8.53 0.89 9.71
CA GLU A 104 9.66 0.79 8.77
C GLU A 104 11.01 0.82 9.49
N VAL A 105 11.19 1.76 10.43
CA VAL A 105 12.38 1.79 11.29
C VAL A 105 12.49 0.50 12.11
N HIS A 106 11.39 0.01 12.67
CA HIS A 106 11.36 -1.26 13.39
C HIS A 106 11.79 -2.43 12.50
N LEU A 107 11.25 -2.55 11.28
CA LEU A 107 11.63 -3.59 10.34
C LEU A 107 13.11 -3.49 9.97
N ASN A 108 13.63 -2.29 9.70
CA ASN A 108 15.02 -2.10 9.31
C ASN A 108 16.03 -2.33 10.47
N THR A 109 15.62 -2.12 11.72
CA THR A 109 16.50 -2.21 12.89
C THR A 109 16.39 -3.54 13.63
N VAL A 110 15.18 -4.09 13.74
CA VAL A 110 14.87 -5.32 14.50
C VAL A 110 14.81 -6.53 13.57
N HIS A 111 14.40 -6.34 12.31
CA HIS A 111 14.29 -7.39 11.29
C HIS A 111 15.07 -7.04 10.00
N PRO A 112 16.36 -6.65 10.09
CA PRO A 112 17.11 -6.16 8.95
C PRO A 112 17.16 -7.20 7.82
N LYS A 113 16.66 -6.83 6.65
CA LYS A 113 16.85 -7.59 5.41
C LYS A 113 18.24 -7.23 4.84
N ASN A 114 19.15 -8.19 4.75
CA ASN A 114 20.44 -8.01 4.06
C ASN A 114 20.19 -7.67 2.57
N PRO A 115 21.09 -6.94 1.87
CA PRO A 115 20.70 -5.81 1.04
C PRO A 115 20.69 -6.16 -0.45
N THR A 116 19.55 -5.94 -1.10
CA THR A 116 19.52 -5.46 -2.48
C THR A 116 18.32 -4.55 -2.66
N GLN A 117 18.48 -3.27 -2.35
CA GLN A 117 18.50 -2.19 -3.34
C GLN A 117 18.62 -0.82 -2.64
N PRO A 118 19.46 0.10 -3.14
CA PRO A 118 19.61 1.44 -2.56
C PRO A 118 18.40 2.31 -2.88
N THR A 119 17.73 2.80 -1.84
CA THR A 119 16.88 3.98 -1.89
C THR A 119 17.76 5.22 -1.95
N THR A 120 18.04 5.73 -3.15
CA THR A 120 18.58 7.09 -3.32
C THR A 120 17.41 8.08 -3.37
N LEU A 121 17.22 8.83 -2.29
CA LEU A 121 16.44 10.08 -2.30
C LEU A 121 17.43 11.25 -2.44
N GLY A 122 17.29 12.05 -3.49
CA GLY A 122 18.10 13.26 -3.69
C GLY A 122 17.61 14.09 -4.86
N SER A 123 17.14 15.30 -4.57
CA SER A 123 16.63 16.30 -5.51
C SER A 123 17.69 16.79 -6.52
N ASN A 124 17.31 16.88 -7.80
CA ASN A 124 17.62 17.90 -8.83
C ASN A 124 17.77 17.31 -10.25
N VAL A 125 16.99 17.90 -11.17
CA VAL A 125 16.94 17.87 -12.64
C VAL A 125 17.92 16.95 -13.40
N ALA A 126 17.38 16.02 -14.20
CA ALA A 126 17.72 15.80 -15.61
C ALA A 126 16.76 14.78 -16.24
N VAL A 127 16.04 15.19 -17.29
CA VAL A 127 15.30 14.29 -18.20
C VAL A 127 16.25 13.86 -19.32
N PRO A 128 16.37 12.56 -19.64
CA PRO A 128 16.74 12.11 -20.98
C PRO A 128 15.56 11.42 -21.72
N PRO A 129 15.52 11.48 -23.07
CA PRO A 129 14.40 11.06 -23.93
C PRO A 129 14.39 9.53 -24.26
N PRO A 130 13.41 9.00 -25.02
CA PRO A 130 12.83 7.66 -24.86
C PRO A 130 13.46 6.57 -25.75
N GLY A 131 13.33 5.29 -25.35
CA GLY A 131 13.54 4.15 -26.26
C GLY A 131 13.89 2.81 -25.61
N MET A 132 12.85 2.04 -25.25
CA MET A 132 12.70 0.58 -25.27
C MET A 132 13.81 -0.34 -24.70
N LEU A 133 13.49 -1.02 -23.60
CA LEU A 133 13.36 -2.49 -23.64
C LEU A 133 12.27 -2.95 -22.66
N LEU A 134 11.17 -3.41 -23.25
CA LEU A 134 10.09 -4.16 -22.65
C LEU A 134 10.62 -5.52 -22.19
N ASP A 135 10.15 -6.01 -21.03
CA ASP A 135 9.91 -7.43 -20.67
C ASP A 135 10.22 -7.75 -19.20
N MET A 136 9.43 -7.21 -18.26
CA MET A 136 9.26 -7.88 -16.95
C MET A 136 7.93 -7.55 -16.22
N PHE A 137 6.90 -7.13 -16.95
CA PHE A 137 5.60 -6.77 -16.34
C PHE A 137 4.38 -7.37 -17.05
N LEU A 138 4.53 -8.55 -17.67
CA LEU A 138 3.41 -9.30 -18.25
C LEU A 138 3.21 -10.73 -17.71
N ALA A 139 3.51 -10.99 -16.45
CA ALA A 139 2.91 -12.12 -15.74
C ALA A 139 2.66 -11.61 -14.33
N ILE A 140 1.46 -11.20 -13.93
CA ILE A 140 0.38 -12.06 -13.45
C ILE A 140 -0.89 -11.21 -13.44
N CYS A 141 -1.72 -11.28 -14.47
CA CYS A 141 -3.12 -10.81 -14.43
C CYS A 141 -3.94 -11.39 -15.59
N GLU A 142 -3.73 -12.67 -15.92
CA GLU A 142 -4.80 -13.48 -16.51
C GLU A 142 -5.40 -14.33 -15.39
N VAL A 143 -6.72 -14.30 -15.28
CA VAL A 143 -7.59 -15.10 -14.41
C VAL A 143 -7.63 -14.67 -12.94
N CYS A 144 -8.49 -13.69 -12.67
CA CYS A 144 -9.62 -13.92 -11.77
C CYS A 144 -10.91 -13.70 -12.56
#